data_AF-A0A6P5A742-F1
#
_entry.id   AF-A0A6P5A742-F1
#
_cell.length_a   1.000
_cell.length_b   1.000
_cell.length_c   1.000
_cell.angle_alpha   90.00
_cell.angle_beta   90.00
_cell.angle_gamma   90.00
#
_symmetry.space_group_name_H-M   'P 1'
#
loop_
_entity.id
_entity.type
_entity.pdbx_description
1 polymer ?
#
loop_
_entity_poly.entity_id
_entity_poly.type
_entity_poly.pdbx_seq_one_letter_code
_entity_poly.pdbx_strand_id
1 'polypeptide(L)'
;MKCSALILLALLGAARAQSYYQVVGDWGNRFQANVYIPVTQDVHGGWSMTFLFDKPVYDMEIWRAQVVNIREDSKAWDLSDLGWNSHLAAGTYEMTFVANTQGSAPGMRLFFNGVEVGSGGTATTTQSPGGGTTTSGGNPVVVSGRYDLVQALHKSILFYEAQRAGRLPSNNRISWRRDCCQGDGSDVGLDLSGGWFDAGDHLKLHFPLAYTITVLSWGMIEFKSAYEAAGEMAYAMDCIKWVTDYFINCHPSKFEFVAQVGDTEPDHQFWGKPQDMTMHRPAKKVTANQPGSDVTAEAAAAMAAASIVFRENGNPGYADTLLQHARDLYEFADTYRGEYQNVVHDTPYPSFGGMNDELVWGAAWLHRATQDGSYLSKAESYYDQYGISSGGFSWDEKQSGTMLVLYKATNKDKYKNDIINYLRPKMPGGGDTYTPKGMLWLNEWGSCRHSANHAFLALVAADMGINVDQYKGFAAQQINYMLGDAGRSMVVGYGNNPPVRPHHRAATCPVHGHCDWNTYNSWDANANVLEGALVGGPDAHDNYSDDRSNFHTNEVAVDYNAGFQGCLAAMIKMGL
;
A
#
# COMPACT_ATOMS: atom_id res chain seq x y z
N MET A 1 -60.71 -0.97 -39.45
CA MET A 1 -59.97 -1.11 -40.71
C MET A 1 -58.65 -0.33 -40.59
N LYS A 2 -57.52 -1.03 -40.75
CA LYS A 2 -56.14 -0.57 -41.03
C LYS A 2 -55.46 0.31 -39.96
N CYS A 3 -54.52 -0.21 -39.16
CA CYS A 3 -53.08 -0.43 -39.44
C CYS A 3 -52.35 0.78 -40.04
N SER A 4 -51.42 1.36 -39.27
CA SER A 4 -50.07 1.76 -39.70
C SER A 4 -49.21 2.08 -38.46
N ALA A 5 -48.21 1.25 -38.20
CA ALA A 5 -47.15 1.49 -37.24
C ALA A 5 -46.13 2.47 -37.85
N LEU A 6 -45.80 3.55 -37.14
CA LEU A 6 -44.66 4.40 -37.49
C LEU A 6 -43.40 3.81 -36.83
N ILE A 7 -42.52 3.26 -37.66
CA ILE A 7 -41.14 2.95 -37.32
C ILE A 7 -40.39 4.28 -37.24
N LEU A 8 -39.95 4.67 -36.05
CA LEU A 8 -39.03 5.78 -35.86
C LEU A 8 -37.61 5.29 -36.17
N LEU A 9 -37.23 5.35 -37.45
CA LEU A 9 -35.85 5.16 -37.87
C LEU A 9 -35.06 6.42 -37.47
N ALA A 10 -34.36 6.38 -36.34
CA ALA A 10 -33.41 7.41 -35.98
C ALA A 10 -32.22 7.35 -36.96
N LEU A 11 -32.19 8.29 -37.91
CA LEU A 11 -31.00 8.65 -38.68
C LEU A 11 -29.99 9.32 -37.74
N LEU A 12 -29.27 8.53 -36.96
CA LEU A 12 -27.96 8.92 -36.45
C LEU A 12 -26.95 8.52 -37.52
N GLY A 13 -26.62 9.47 -38.39
CA GLY A 13 -25.44 9.35 -39.23
C GLY A 13 -24.24 9.11 -38.34
N ALA A 14 -23.60 7.95 -38.47
CA ALA A 14 -22.34 7.65 -37.82
C ALA A 14 -21.29 8.63 -38.35
N ALA A 15 -21.02 9.69 -37.59
CA ALA A 15 -19.73 10.35 -37.70
C ALA A 15 -18.70 9.29 -37.31
N ARG A 16 -18.01 8.71 -38.31
CA ARG A 16 -16.83 7.89 -38.05
C ARG A 16 -15.88 8.79 -37.25
N ALA A 17 -15.64 8.45 -36.00
CA ALA A 17 -14.55 9.06 -35.26
C ALA A 17 -13.29 8.85 -36.12
N GLN A 18 -12.62 9.95 -36.46
CA GLN A 18 -11.38 9.92 -37.21
C GLN A 18 -10.24 9.78 -36.20
N SER A 19 -9.19 9.03 -36.54
CA SER A 19 -8.02 9.01 -35.66
C SER A 19 -7.36 10.38 -35.66
N TYR A 20 -6.97 10.84 -34.48
CA TYR A 20 -6.29 12.12 -34.31
C TYR A 20 -5.21 12.01 -33.25
N TYR A 21 -4.31 12.99 -33.23
CA TYR A 21 -3.37 13.15 -32.14
C TYR A 21 -3.45 14.58 -31.60
N GLN A 22 -3.06 14.73 -30.35
CA GLN A 22 -3.04 16.02 -29.67
C GLN A 22 -1.71 16.17 -28.95
N VAL A 23 -0.97 17.23 -29.27
CA VAL A 23 0.19 17.64 -28.48
C VAL A 23 -0.32 18.26 -27.18
N VAL A 24 -0.04 17.60 -26.07
CA VAL A 24 -0.48 18.00 -24.72
C VAL A 24 0.63 18.70 -23.93
N GLY A 25 1.89 18.61 -24.41
CA GLY A 25 3.02 19.39 -23.92
C GLY A 25 4.06 19.58 -25.01
N ASP A 26 4.63 20.78 -25.11
CA ASP A 26 5.72 21.11 -26.03
C ASP A 26 6.73 22.00 -25.32
N TRP A 27 7.93 21.48 -25.12
CA TRP A 27 9.03 22.12 -24.40
C TRP A 27 10.16 22.54 -25.34
N GLY A 28 9.92 22.58 -26.65
CA GLY A 28 10.85 23.10 -27.66
C GLY A 28 12.01 22.19 -28.04
N ASN A 29 12.36 21.17 -27.24
CA ASN A 29 13.21 20.05 -27.65
C ASN A 29 12.63 18.68 -27.27
N ARG A 30 11.45 18.69 -26.63
CA ARG A 30 10.70 17.51 -26.18
C ARG A 30 9.23 17.85 -26.27
N PHE A 31 8.40 16.88 -26.61
CA PHE A 31 6.95 17.05 -26.64
C PHE A 31 6.25 15.77 -26.19
N GLN A 32 5.04 15.93 -25.68
CA GLN A 32 4.14 14.85 -25.32
C GLN A 32 2.90 14.93 -26.20
N ALA A 33 2.48 13.78 -26.75
CA ALA A 33 1.25 13.70 -27.52
C ALA A 33 0.41 12.47 -27.14
N ASN A 34 -0.90 12.66 -27.16
CA ASN A 34 -1.89 11.60 -27.09
C ASN A 34 -2.35 11.26 -28.50
N VAL A 35 -2.58 9.98 -28.78
CA VAL A 35 -3.07 9.46 -30.05
C VAL A 35 -4.34 8.67 -29.78
N TYR A 36 -5.39 8.98 -30.53
CA TYR A 36 -6.72 8.39 -30.40
C TYR A 36 -7.06 7.64 -31.69
N ILE A 37 -7.36 6.35 -31.59
CA ILE A 37 -7.61 5.46 -32.72
C ILE A 37 -8.97 4.77 -32.54
N PRO A 38 -9.95 5.12 -33.37
CA PRO A 38 -11.24 4.44 -33.36
C PRO A 38 -11.11 3.03 -33.95
N VAL A 39 -11.18 2.03 -33.07
CA VAL A 39 -11.24 0.61 -33.41
C VAL A 39 -12.70 0.26 -33.70
N THR A 40 -13.04 0.16 -34.98
CA THR A 40 -14.44 0.00 -35.44
C THR A 40 -15.02 -1.40 -35.22
N GLN A 41 -14.15 -2.40 -35.04
CA GLN A 41 -14.47 -3.79 -34.72
C GLN A 41 -13.28 -4.41 -33.99
N ASP A 42 -13.50 -5.46 -33.22
CA ASP A 42 -12.45 -6.16 -32.49
C ASP A 42 -11.29 -6.55 -33.43
N VAL A 43 -10.06 -6.23 -33.02
CA VAL A 43 -8.83 -6.62 -33.70
C VAL A 43 -8.23 -7.79 -32.94
N HIS A 44 -8.08 -8.91 -33.64
CA HIS A 44 -7.44 -10.12 -33.13
C HIS A 44 -6.15 -10.39 -33.91
N GLY A 45 -5.17 -11.02 -33.28
CA GLY A 45 -3.94 -11.47 -33.94
C GLY A 45 -2.83 -10.42 -34.04
N GLY A 46 -2.90 -9.36 -33.22
CA GLY A 46 -1.92 -8.29 -33.17
C GLY A 46 -2.28 -7.09 -34.05
N TRP A 47 -1.57 -5.99 -33.84
CA TRP A 47 -1.76 -4.76 -34.62
C TRP A 47 -0.43 -4.05 -34.86
N SER A 48 -0.39 -3.25 -35.92
CA SER A 48 0.75 -2.41 -36.25
C SER A 48 0.34 -0.96 -36.48
N MET A 49 1.25 -0.05 -36.17
CA MET A 49 1.09 1.38 -36.43
C MET A 49 2.37 1.97 -36.99
N THR A 50 2.23 3.04 -37.76
CA THR A 50 3.37 3.88 -38.13
C THR A 50 3.06 5.33 -37.77
N PHE A 51 3.95 5.94 -37.00
CA PHE A 51 3.98 7.38 -36.80
C PHE A 51 4.95 7.99 -37.81
N LEU A 52 4.45 8.83 -38.70
CA LEU A 52 5.25 9.54 -39.69
C LEU A 52 5.27 11.03 -39.38
N PHE A 53 6.41 11.51 -38.87
CA PHE A 53 6.65 12.90 -38.51
C PHE A 53 7.14 13.72 -39.70
N ASP A 54 6.77 15.00 -39.76
CA ASP A 54 7.25 15.94 -40.80
C ASP A 54 8.72 16.38 -40.61
N LYS A 55 9.27 16.18 -39.41
CA LYS A 55 10.69 16.35 -39.08
C LYS A 55 11.18 15.29 -38.09
N PRO A 56 12.51 15.08 -37.96
CA PRO A 56 13.07 14.00 -37.15
C PRO A 56 12.65 14.04 -35.67
N VAL A 57 12.39 12.86 -35.12
CA VAL A 57 12.24 12.57 -33.70
C VAL A 57 13.39 11.65 -33.29
N TYR A 58 14.21 12.06 -32.33
CA TYR A 58 15.47 11.38 -32.02
C TYR A 58 15.34 10.31 -30.94
N ASP A 59 14.27 10.38 -30.17
CA ASP A 59 13.99 9.49 -29.04
C ASP A 59 12.48 9.51 -28.79
N MET A 60 11.87 8.37 -28.49
CA MET A 60 10.43 8.25 -28.25
C MET A 60 10.14 7.20 -27.19
N GLU A 61 9.61 7.66 -26.06
CA GLU A 61 9.07 6.86 -24.98
C GLU A 61 7.58 6.62 -25.25
N ILE A 62 7.18 5.37 -25.45
CA ILE A 62 5.81 4.96 -25.73
C ILE A 62 5.44 3.72 -24.91
N TRP A 63 4.33 3.78 -24.18
CA TRP A 63 4.03 2.81 -23.11
C TRP A 63 3.07 1.67 -23.50
N ARG A 64 2.32 1.83 -24.59
CA ARG A 64 1.34 0.84 -25.06
C ARG A 64 1.71 0.20 -26.40
N ALA A 65 2.92 0.43 -26.88
CA ALA A 65 3.45 -0.17 -28.09
C ALA A 65 4.94 -0.45 -27.89
N GLN A 66 5.48 -1.40 -28.64
CA GLN A 66 6.92 -1.53 -28.82
C GLN A 66 7.34 -0.91 -30.15
N VAL A 67 8.51 -0.27 -30.16
CA VAL A 67 9.13 0.24 -31.39
C VAL A 67 9.80 -0.94 -32.11
N VAL A 68 9.33 -1.24 -33.31
CA VAL A 68 9.81 -2.34 -34.13
C VAL A 68 10.88 -1.86 -35.12
N ASN A 69 10.73 -0.64 -35.65
CA ASN A 69 11.68 -0.08 -36.60
C ASN A 69 11.64 1.45 -36.61
N ILE A 70 12.77 2.08 -36.98
CA ILE A 70 12.91 3.52 -37.16
C ILE A 70 13.53 3.76 -38.53
N ARG A 71 12.85 4.54 -39.38
CA ARG A 71 13.20 4.75 -40.79
C ARG A 71 13.10 6.23 -41.17
N GLU A 72 13.54 6.56 -42.39
CA GLU A 72 13.42 7.91 -42.98
C GLU A 72 14.07 9.02 -42.13
N ASP A 73 15.33 8.81 -41.73
CA ASP A 73 16.09 9.74 -40.88
C ASP A 73 15.34 10.10 -39.58
N SER A 74 14.84 9.07 -38.91
CA SER A 74 14.07 9.14 -37.65
C SER A 74 12.73 9.88 -37.75
N LYS A 75 12.12 9.89 -38.93
CA LYS A 75 10.77 10.44 -39.15
C LYS A 75 9.69 9.38 -39.12
N ALA A 76 10.00 8.13 -39.47
CA ALA A 76 9.04 7.03 -39.49
C ALA A 76 9.33 6.06 -38.35
N TRP A 77 8.37 5.90 -37.44
CA TRP A 77 8.45 4.98 -36.31
C TRP A 77 7.39 3.90 -36.46
N ASP A 78 7.84 2.67 -36.74
CA ASP A 78 6.97 1.50 -36.85
C ASP A 78 6.80 0.86 -35.48
N LEU A 79 5.55 0.62 -35.11
CA LEU A 79 5.12 0.19 -33.80
C LEU A 79 4.29 -1.10 -33.93
N SER A 80 4.36 -1.94 -32.91
CA SER A 80 3.43 -3.07 -32.76
C SER A 80 2.95 -3.22 -31.33
N ASP A 81 1.98 -4.11 -31.14
CA ASP A 81 1.53 -4.52 -29.81
C ASP A 81 2.66 -5.14 -28.96
N LEU A 82 2.45 -5.13 -27.64
CA LEU A 82 3.32 -5.67 -26.58
C LEU A 82 2.95 -7.12 -26.21
N GLY A 83 2.22 -7.83 -27.07
CA GLY A 83 1.68 -9.17 -26.80
C GLY A 83 0.44 -9.16 -25.91
N TRP A 84 0.50 -8.52 -24.72
CA TRP A 84 -0.64 -8.47 -23.79
C TRP A 84 -1.81 -7.61 -24.30
N ASN A 85 -1.54 -6.67 -25.20
CA ASN A 85 -2.54 -5.83 -25.88
C ASN A 85 -2.69 -6.15 -27.37
N SER A 86 -2.31 -7.36 -27.81
CA SER A 86 -2.50 -7.85 -29.18
C SER A 86 -3.97 -7.95 -29.59
N HIS A 87 -4.90 -7.90 -28.62
CA HIS A 87 -6.33 -7.81 -28.83
C HIS A 87 -6.85 -6.39 -28.49
N LEU A 88 -7.47 -5.72 -29.45
CA LEU A 88 -8.15 -4.44 -29.23
C LEU A 88 -9.65 -4.62 -29.44
N ALA A 89 -10.45 -4.42 -28.39
CA ALA A 89 -11.90 -4.40 -28.52
C ALA A 89 -12.37 -3.17 -29.31
N ALA A 90 -13.54 -3.27 -29.94
CA ALA A 90 -14.21 -2.14 -30.57
C ALA A 90 -14.40 -0.99 -29.57
N GLY A 91 -13.98 0.21 -29.95
CA GLY A 91 -13.92 1.37 -29.06
C GLY A 91 -12.83 2.36 -29.48
N THR A 92 -12.47 3.29 -28.60
CA THR A 92 -11.33 4.19 -28.84
C THR A 92 -10.10 3.62 -28.16
N TYR A 93 -9.08 3.32 -28.94
CA TYR A 93 -7.76 2.97 -28.44
C TYR A 93 -6.92 4.23 -28.28
N GLU A 94 -6.52 4.52 -27.05
CA GLU A 94 -5.70 5.68 -26.70
C GLU A 94 -4.29 5.25 -26.31
N MET A 95 -3.30 6.00 -26.80
CA MET A 95 -1.91 5.88 -26.40
C MET A 95 -1.25 7.24 -26.25
N THR A 96 -0.33 7.35 -25.29
CA THR A 96 0.50 8.53 -25.09
C THR A 96 1.93 8.17 -25.42
N PHE A 97 2.67 9.15 -25.95
CA PHE A 97 4.11 9.06 -26.07
C PHE A 97 4.76 10.40 -25.73
N VAL A 98 6.01 10.35 -25.33
CA VAL A 98 6.88 11.52 -25.15
C VAL A 98 8.09 11.35 -26.06
N ALA A 99 8.45 12.40 -26.78
CA ALA A 99 9.47 12.32 -27.80
C ALA A 99 10.39 13.55 -27.80
N ASN A 100 11.67 13.35 -28.08
CA ASN A 100 12.64 14.42 -28.25
C ASN A 100 12.75 14.80 -29.74
N THR A 101 12.74 16.10 -30.04
CA THR A 101 12.87 16.65 -31.40
C THR A 101 13.67 17.94 -31.36
N GLN A 102 13.94 18.55 -32.52
CA GLN A 102 14.49 19.90 -32.59
C GLN A 102 13.38 20.93 -32.83
N GLY A 103 13.19 21.86 -31.91
CA GLY A 103 12.14 22.87 -31.97
C GLY A 103 10.78 22.34 -31.49
N SER A 104 9.71 23.03 -31.85
CA SER A 104 8.33 22.67 -31.47
C SER A 104 7.95 21.23 -31.89
N ALA A 105 6.85 20.70 -31.36
CA ALA A 105 6.35 19.39 -31.76
C ALA A 105 6.16 19.28 -33.29
N PRO A 106 6.60 18.17 -33.92
CA PRO A 106 6.40 17.93 -35.35
C PRO A 106 4.92 17.70 -35.70
N GLY A 107 4.57 17.96 -36.95
CA GLY A 107 3.36 17.40 -37.56
C GLY A 107 3.47 15.88 -37.63
N MET A 108 2.40 15.14 -37.35
CA MET A 108 2.37 13.68 -37.40
C MET A 108 1.22 13.17 -38.27
N ARG A 109 1.53 12.19 -39.11
CA ARG A 109 0.57 11.34 -39.84
C ARG A 109 0.56 9.96 -39.21
N LEU A 110 -0.63 9.40 -39.07
CA LEU A 110 -0.85 8.13 -38.38
C LEU A 110 -1.34 7.06 -39.35
N PHE A 111 -0.67 5.93 -39.37
CA PHE A 111 -1.09 4.73 -40.08
C PHE A 111 -1.45 3.64 -39.07
N PHE A 112 -2.59 2.98 -39.23
CA PHE A 112 -3.01 1.82 -38.44
C PHE A 112 -3.24 0.63 -39.36
N ASN A 113 -2.57 -0.49 -39.10
CA ASN A 113 -2.54 -1.67 -39.96
C ASN A 113 -2.29 -1.34 -41.45
N GLY A 114 -1.39 -0.38 -41.71
CA GLY A 114 -1.00 0.04 -43.06
C GLY A 114 -1.93 1.05 -43.74
N VAL A 115 -3.03 1.46 -43.11
CA VAL A 115 -3.96 2.47 -43.65
C VAL A 115 -3.76 3.79 -42.93
N GLU A 116 -3.66 4.90 -43.67
CA GLU A 116 -3.61 6.23 -43.08
C GLU A 116 -4.95 6.58 -42.44
N VAL A 117 -4.94 6.88 -41.15
CA VAL A 117 -6.16 7.09 -40.35
C VAL A 117 -6.24 8.48 -39.71
N GLY A 118 -5.19 9.31 -39.78
CA GLY A 118 -5.21 10.68 -39.27
C GLY A 118 -4.06 11.55 -39.79
N SER A 119 -4.36 12.83 -40.06
CA SER A 119 -3.40 13.88 -40.44
C SER A 119 -3.83 15.24 -39.87
N GLY A 120 -3.06 15.84 -38.97
CA GLY A 120 -3.26 17.25 -38.57
C GLY A 120 -2.86 17.59 -37.13
N GLY A 121 -1.98 18.59 -36.99
CA GLY A 121 -1.46 19.10 -35.71
C GLY A 121 -2.00 20.48 -35.29
N THR A 122 -1.95 20.68 -33.97
CA THR A 122 -1.94 21.90 -33.12
C THR A 122 -3.04 22.96 -33.24
N ALA A 123 -3.85 23.07 -32.18
CA ALA A 123 -4.61 24.28 -31.82
C ALA A 123 -4.17 24.80 -30.43
N THR A 124 -3.40 25.89 -30.46
CA THR A 124 -3.29 27.06 -29.55
C THR A 124 -3.53 26.94 -28.04
N THR A 125 -2.53 27.38 -27.24
CA THR A 125 -2.72 28.03 -25.94
C THR A 125 -2.32 29.52 -26.00
N THR A 126 -3.32 30.39 -25.91
CA THR A 126 -3.19 31.82 -25.58
C THR A 126 -3.20 32.02 -24.06
N GLN A 127 -2.45 33.03 -23.60
CA GLN A 127 -2.28 33.44 -22.21
C GLN A 127 -3.60 33.84 -21.49
N SER A 128 -3.61 33.64 -20.16
CA SER A 128 -4.62 34.11 -19.17
C SER A 128 -4.68 35.66 -19.08
N PRO A 129 -5.74 36.32 -18.53
CA PRO A 129 -6.25 36.09 -17.16
C PRO A 129 -7.76 36.31 -16.89
N GLY A 130 -8.29 35.73 -15.79
CA GLY A 130 -9.45 36.29 -15.08
C GLY A 130 -10.53 35.32 -14.55
N GLY A 131 -10.57 35.21 -13.20
CA GLY A 131 -11.70 34.93 -12.28
C GLY A 131 -12.97 34.18 -12.71
N GLY A 132 -13.34 33.15 -11.93
CA GLY A 132 -14.70 32.62 -11.87
C GLY A 132 -14.80 31.27 -11.15
N THR A 133 -15.39 31.26 -9.96
CA THR A 133 -15.76 30.10 -9.13
C THR A 133 -16.88 29.28 -9.78
N THR A 134 -16.77 27.93 -9.83
CA THR A 134 -17.71 26.91 -9.24
C THR A 134 -17.52 25.47 -9.79
N THR A 135 -17.41 24.52 -8.85
CA THR A 135 -17.91 23.12 -8.78
C THR A 135 -17.46 22.00 -9.74
N SER A 136 -16.69 21.08 -9.14
CA SER A 136 -16.76 19.59 -9.14
C SER A 136 -17.01 18.80 -10.44
N GLY A 137 -15.96 18.05 -10.82
CA GLY A 137 -16.01 16.82 -11.63
C GLY A 137 -14.61 16.22 -11.64
N GLY A 138 -14.36 15.22 -10.80
CA GLY A 138 -13.02 14.62 -10.62
C GLY A 138 -12.53 13.94 -11.90
N ASN A 139 -11.44 14.46 -12.46
CA ASN A 139 -10.64 13.74 -13.46
C ASN A 139 -9.76 12.70 -12.75
N PRO A 140 -9.56 11.50 -13.33
CA PRO A 140 -8.66 10.50 -12.77
C PRO A 140 -7.24 11.04 -12.76
N VAL A 141 -6.62 11.01 -11.57
CA VAL A 141 -5.20 11.31 -11.36
C VAL A 141 -4.39 10.20 -12.03
N VAL A 142 -3.76 10.48 -13.18
CA VAL A 142 -2.73 9.59 -13.76
C VAL A 142 -1.38 10.08 -13.26
N VAL A 143 -0.78 9.26 -12.39
CA VAL A 143 0.52 9.46 -11.75
C VAL A 143 1.62 9.15 -12.77
N SER A 144 2.38 10.15 -13.21
CA SER A 144 3.57 9.93 -14.05
C SER A 144 4.77 9.54 -13.18
N GLY A 145 4.81 8.28 -12.74
CA GLY A 145 5.93 7.71 -11.99
C GLY A 145 6.69 6.67 -12.81
N ARG A 146 7.95 6.38 -12.43
CA ARG A 146 8.79 5.30 -13.01
C ARG A 146 8.17 3.90 -12.86
N TYR A 147 7.27 3.74 -11.89
CA TYR A 147 6.65 2.50 -11.44
C TYR A 147 5.13 2.67 -11.40
N ASP A 148 4.38 1.59 -11.64
CA ASP A 148 2.93 1.58 -11.51
C ASP A 148 2.53 1.47 -10.03
N LEU A 149 2.42 2.62 -9.37
CA LEU A 149 2.10 2.71 -7.94
C LEU A 149 0.67 2.24 -7.63
N VAL A 150 -0.26 2.35 -8.59
CA VAL A 150 -1.64 1.86 -8.43
C VAL A 150 -1.63 0.33 -8.39
N GLN A 151 -0.88 -0.31 -9.28
CA GLN A 151 -0.69 -1.76 -9.25
C GLN A 151 0.02 -2.21 -7.96
N ALA A 152 1.08 -1.50 -7.54
CA ALA A 152 1.76 -1.83 -6.29
C ALA A 152 0.83 -1.71 -5.08
N LEU A 153 -0.02 -0.67 -5.03
CA LEU A 153 -1.01 -0.46 -3.97
C LEU A 153 -2.04 -1.59 -3.95
N HIS A 154 -2.60 -1.94 -5.12
CA HIS A 154 -3.53 -3.06 -5.27
C HIS A 154 -2.93 -4.36 -4.74
N LYS A 155 -1.68 -4.68 -5.11
CA LYS A 155 -0.99 -5.88 -4.65
C LYS A 155 -0.73 -5.85 -3.13
N SER A 156 -0.31 -4.72 -2.56
CA SER A 156 -0.14 -4.60 -1.11
C SER A 156 -1.44 -4.89 -0.34
N ILE A 157 -2.60 -4.53 -0.90
CA ILE A 157 -3.91 -4.88 -0.31
C ILE A 157 -4.19 -6.38 -0.44
N LEU A 158 -3.85 -7.01 -1.58
CA LEU A 158 -3.96 -8.46 -1.76
C LEU A 158 -3.11 -9.25 -0.76
N PHE A 159 -1.93 -8.74 -0.38
CA PHE A 159 -1.11 -9.35 0.66
C PHE A 159 -1.89 -9.50 1.97
N TYR A 160 -2.58 -8.45 2.42
CA TYR A 160 -3.41 -8.53 3.62
C TYR A 160 -4.58 -9.50 3.49
N GLU A 161 -5.19 -9.63 2.31
CA GLU A 161 -6.18 -10.69 2.07
C GLU A 161 -5.58 -12.09 2.20
N ALA A 162 -4.31 -12.26 1.80
CA ALA A 162 -3.58 -13.51 1.90
C ALA A 162 -3.20 -13.87 3.34
N GLN A 163 -3.31 -12.93 4.29
CA GLN A 163 -3.09 -13.17 5.72
C GLN A 163 -4.37 -13.55 6.50
N ARG A 164 -5.56 -13.46 5.91
CA ARG A 164 -6.86 -13.67 6.58
C ARG A 164 -7.01 -15.04 7.23
N ALA A 165 -7.17 -15.14 8.54
CA ALA A 165 -7.63 -16.34 9.23
C ALA A 165 -9.16 -16.35 9.34
N GLY A 166 -9.74 -17.52 9.61
CA GLY A 166 -11.19 -17.69 9.81
C GLY A 166 -11.92 -18.15 8.56
N ARG A 167 -13.23 -17.91 8.53
CA ARG A 167 -14.08 -18.20 7.37
C ARG A 167 -13.94 -17.11 6.32
N LEU A 168 -13.36 -17.42 5.17
CA LEU A 168 -13.13 -16.47 4.10
C LEU A 168 -14.44 -16.05 3.43
N PRO A 169 -14.54 -14.80 2.94
CA PRO A 169 -15.77 -14.32 2.33
C PRO A 169 -15.92 -14.94 0.93
N SER A 170 -17.16 -15.02 0.44
CA SER A 170 -17.46 -15.61 -0.88
C SER A 170 -16.80 -14.89 -2.06
N ASN A 171 -16.42 -13.62 -1.88
CA ASN A 171 -15.71 -12.80 -2.85
C ASN A 171 -14.19 -12.74 -2.60
N ASN A 172 -13.63 -13.68 -1.83
CA ASN A 172 -12.19 -13.77 -1.57
C ASN A 172 -11.39 -13.80 -2.89
N ARG A 173 -10.44 -12.86 -3.05
CA ARG A 173 -9.62 -12.75 -4.28
C ARG A 173 -8.42 -13.69 -4.26
N ILE A 174 -8.02 -14.19 -3.09
CA ILE A 174 -6.88 -15.08 -2.92
C ILE A 174 -7.31 -16.54 -3.09
N SER A 175 -7.39 -16.98 -4.34
CA SER A 175 -8.00 -18.26 -4.76
C SER A 175 -7.35 -19.52 -4.18
N TRP A 176 -6.14 -19.41 -3.62
CA TRP A 176 -5.40 -20.52 -3.01
C TRP A 176 -5.56 -20.58 -1.47
N ARG A 177 -6.09 -19.53 -0.82
CA ARG A 177 -6.44 -19.55 0.61
C ARG A 177 -7.77 -20.28 0.85
N ARG A 178 -7.93 -20.85 2.04
CA ARG A 178 -9.11 -21.59 2.49
C ARG A 178 -9.49 -21.19 3.90
N ASP A 179 -10.73 -21.49 4.26
CA ASP A 179 -11.25 -21.39 5.62
C ASP A 179 -10.35 -22.16 6.60
N CYS A 180 -10.03 -21.54 7.74
CA CYS A 180 -9.22 -22.16 8.81
C CYS A 180 -9.57 -21.57 10.18
N CYS A 181 -8.96 -22.10 11.25
CA CYS A 181 -9.00 -21.50 12.60
C CYS A 181 -10.40 -21.35 13.24
N GLN A 182 -11.40 -22.14 12.83
CA GLN A 182 -12.77 -22.04 13.39
C GLN A 182 -12.86 -22.35 14.88
N GLY A 183 -11.85 -23.02 15.45
CA GLY A 183 -11.77 -23.35 16.88
C GLY A 183 -11.00 -22.35 17.74
N ASP A 184 -10.36 -21.34 17.14
CA ASP A 184 -9.59 -20.33 17.88
C ASP A 184 -10.50 -19.62 18.89
N GLY A 185 -10.10 -19.58 20.17
CA GLY A 185 -10.84 -18.95 21.27
C GLY A 185 -11.82 -19.85 22.02
N SER A 186 -12.03 -21.09 21.57
CA SER A 186 -12.93 -22.05 22.25
C SER A 186 -12.49 -22.39 23.69
N ASP A 187 -11.18 -22.32 23.97
CA ASP A 187 -10.56 -22.49 25.28
C ASP A 187 -10.92 -21.39 26.28
N VAL A 188 -11.28 -20.20 25.79
CA VAL A 188 -11.69 -19.04 26.60
C VAL A 188 -13.14 -18.62 26.37
N GLY A 189 -13.92 -19.39 25.58
CA GLY A 189 -15.33 -19.13 25.32
C GLY A 189 -15.60 -17.94 24.40
N LEU A 190 -14.68 -17.61 23.49
CA LEU A 190 -14.78 -16.51 22.54
C LEU A 190 -14.72 -17.02 21.09
N ASP A 191 -15.29 -16.27 20.15
CA ASP A 191 -15.04 -16.50 18.71
C ASP A 191 -13.83 -15.67 18.26
N LEU A 192 -12.67 -16.32 18.23
CA LEU A 192 -11.41 -15.70 17.80
C LEU A 192 -10.96 -16.25 16.44
N SER A 193 -11.90 -16.72 15.62
CA SER A 193 -11.58 -17.37 14.35
C SER A 193 -11.00 -16.42 13.29
N GLY A 194 -11.43 -15.15 13.25
CA GLY A 194 -11.05 -14.12 12.27
C GLY A 194 -9.64 -13.52 12.43
N GLY A 195 -9.40 -12.31 11.93
CA GLY A 195 -8.09 -11.63 12.06
C GLY A 195 -7.06 -12.08 11.01
N TRP A 196 -5.81 -11.65 11.19
CA TRP A 196 -4.70 -11.98 10.29
C TRP A 196 -3.64 -12.82 11.00
N PHE A 197 -3.02 -13.73 10.25
CA PHE A 197 -1.73 -14.28 10.63
C PHE A 197 -0.64 -13.21 10.52
N ASP A 198 0.32 -13.24 11.44
CA ASP A 198 1.36 -12.22 11.56
C ASP A 198 2.27 -12.16 10.34
N ALA A 199 2.88 -13.29 10.00
CA ALA A 199 3.96 -13.33 9.02
C ALA A 199 3.83 -14.53 8.08
N GLY A 200 4.90 -15.31 7.94
CA GLY A 200 4.90 -16.59 7.26
C GLY A 200 4.32 -17.75 8.07
N ASP A 201 3.94 -17.49 9.32
CA ASP A 201 3.44 -18.43 10.32
C ASP A 201 1.91 -18.37 10.43
N HIS A 202 1.35 -19.01 11.46
CA HIS A 202 -0.10 -19.02 11.71
C HIS A 202 -0.46 -18.46 13.09
N LEU A 203 0.47 -17.75 13.73
CA LEU A 203 0.21 -17.00 14.95
C LEU A 203 -0.62 -15.76 14.65
N LYS A 204 -1.48 -15.38 15.60
CA LYS A 204 -2.16 -14.08 15.60
C LYS A 204 -1.56 -13.23 16.71
N LEU A 205 -0.65 -12.33 16.35
CA LEU A 205 0.13 -11.53 17.29
C LEU A 205 -0.43 -10.11 17.33
N HIS A 206 -1.07 -9.74 18.44
CA HIS A 206 -1.97 -8.58 18.40
C HIS A 206 -1.23 -7.26 18.50
N PHE A 207 -0.01 -7.25 19.01
CA PHE A 207 0.79 -6.03 19.10
C PHE A 207 1.22 -5.52 17.70
N PRO A 208 1.93 -6.30 16.86
CA PRO A 208 2.23 -5.89 15.48
C PRO A 208 0.98 -5.78 14.60
N LEU A 209 -0.05 -6.59 14.85
CA LEU A 209 -1.31 -6.50 14.12
C LEU A 209 -2.05 -5.18 14.44
N ALA A 210 -2.08 -4.74 15.70
CA ALA A 210 -2.68 -3.47 16.06
C ALA A 210 -1.92 -2.29 15.46
N TYR A 211 -0.57 -2.30 15.54
CA TYR A 211 0.27 -1.34 14.85
C TYR A 211 -0.08 -1.24 13.36
N THR A 212 -0.17 -2.39 12.69
CA THR A 212 -0.51 -2.46 11.27
C THR A 212 -1.83 -1.76 10.99
N ILE A 213 -2.88 -2.05 11.77
CA ILE A 213 -4.18 -1.42 11.60
C ILE A 213 -4.14 0.08 11.86
N THR A 214 -3.39 0.54 12.87
CA THR A 214 -3.20 1.97 13.11
C THR A 214 -2.56 2.65 11.91
N VAL A 215 -1.48 2.10 11.37
CA VAL A 215 -0.73 2.70 10.25
C VAL A 215 -1.49 2.63 8.92
N LEU A 216 -2.17 1.52 8.62
CA LEU A 216 -3.04 1.42 7.45
C LEU A 216 -4.18 2.44 7.53
N SER A 217 -4.82 2.55 8.70
CA SER A 217 -5.86 3.56 8.93
C SER A 217 -5.29 4.97 8.79
N TRP A 218 -4.09 5.24 9.32
CA TRP A 218 -3.42 6.52 9.19
C TRP A 218 -3.17 6.90 7.72
N GLY A 219 -2.63 5.97 6.93
CA GLY A 219 -2.43 6.16 5.50
C GLY A 219 -3.75 6.44 4.77
N MET A 220 -4.83 5.75 5.11
CA MET A 220 -6.16 6.01 4.54
C MET A 220 -6.74 7.37 4.95
N ILE A 221 -6.47 7.84 6.16
CA ILE A 221 -6.93 9.16 6.63
C ILE A 221 -6.18 10.29 5.90
N GLU A 222 -4.85 10.23 5.83
CA GLU A 222 -4.06 11.32 5.20
C GLU A 222 -4.10 11.27 3.67
N PHE A 223 -4.25 10.07 3.09
CA PHE A 223 -4.11 9.83 1.65
C PHE A 223 -5.36 9.20 1.01
N LYS A 224 -6.54 9.45 1.58
CA LYS A 224 -7.84 8.94 1.10
C LYS A 224 -8.04 9.05 -0.41
N SER A 225 -7.74 10.22 -0.99
CA SER A 225 -7.94 10.47 -2.42
C SER A 225 -7.15 9.53 -3.33
N ALA A 226 -6.01 8.99 -2.86
CA ALA A 226 -5.24 8.01 -3.62
C ALA A 226 -5.92 6.64 -3.67
N TYR A 227 -6.49 6.19 -2.55
CA TYR A 227 -7.27 4.96 -2.50
C TYR A 227 -8.53 5.05 -3.36
N GLU A 228 -9.19 6.22 -3.38
CA GLU A 228 -10.33 6.49 -4.26
C GLU A 228 -9.91 6.51 -5.74
N ALA A 229 -8.83 7.22 -6.08
CA ALA A 229 -8.31 7.30 -7.45
C ALA A 229 -7.83 5.94 -7.99
N ALA A 230 -7.27 5.11 -7.12
CA ALA A 230 -6.86 3.75 -7.45
C ALA A 230 -8.04 2.76 -7.56
N GLY A 231 -9.25 3.13 -7.12
CA GLY A 231 -10.39 2.22 -7.05
C GLY A 231 -10.28 1.16 -5.95
N GLU A 232 -9.39 1.36 -4.98
CA GLU A 232 -9.04 0.37 -3.95
C GLU A 232 -9.64 0.67 -2.56
N MET A 233 -10.37 1.79 -2.42
CA MET A 233 -10.92 2.23 -1.13
C MET A 233 -11.74 1.14 -0.41
N ALA A 234 -12.63 0.45 -1.14
CA ALA A 234 -13.48 -0.58 -0.56
C ALA A 234 -12.67 -1.79 -0.05
N TYR A 235 -11.66 -2.22 -0.81
CA TYR A 235 -10.81 -3.35 -0.43
C TYR A 235 -9.89 -3.00 0.75
N ALA A 236 -9.33 -1.79 0.76
CA ALA A 236 -8.53 -1.31 1.88
C ALA A 236 -9.37 -1.22 3.18
N MET A 237 -10.61 -0.72 3.09
CA MET A 237 -11.54 -0.70 4.22
C MET A 237 -11.93 -2.11 4.67
N ASP A 238 -12.16 -3.05 3.73
CA ASP A 238 -12.45 -4.46 4.05
C ASP A 238 -11.30 -5.13 4.80
N CYS A 239 -10.05 -4.84 4.41
CA CYS A 239 -8.87 -5.30 5.12
C CYS A 239 -8.81 -4.77 6.57
N ILE A 240 -9.01 -3.46 6.78
CA ILE A 240 -9.08 -2.90 8.14
C ILE A 240 -10.22 -3.55 8.93
N LYS A 241 -11.41 -3.66 8.31
CA LYS A 241 -12.60 -4.23 8.96
C LYS A 241 -12.38 -5.67 9.42
N TRP A 242 -11.68 -6.47 8.62
CA TRP A 242 -11.38 -7.88 8.93
C TRP A 242 -10.70 -8.05 10.29
N VAL A 243 -9.79 -7.13 10.62
CA VAL A 243 -9.05 -7.16 11.87
C VAL A 243 -9.80 -6.44 12.98
N THR A 244 -10.49 -5.34 12.70
CA THR A 244 -11.25 -4.64 13.74
C THR A 244 -12.48 -5.43 14.21
N ASP A 245 -13.13 -6.20 13.34
CA ASP A 245 -14.15 -7.19 13.75
C ASP A 245 -13.55 -8.23 14.69
N TYR A 246 -12.35 -8.71 14.37
CA TYR A 246 -11.63 -9.66 15.22
C TYR A 246 -11.24 -9.05 16.57
N PHE A 247 -10.72 -7.82 16.60
CA PHE A 247 -10.37 -7.14 17.85
C PHE A 247 -11.58 -6.80 18.73
N ILE A 248 -12.78 -6.60 18.17
CA ILE A 248 -14.02 -6.51 18.94
C ILE A 248 -14.23 -7.81 19.74
N ASN A 249 -14.01 -8.97 19.11
CA ASN A 249 -14.12 -10.26 19.79
C ASN A 249 -12.97 -10.51 20.79
N CYS A 250 -11.77 -10.02 20.51
CA CYS A 250 -10.62 -10.08 21.42
C CYS A 250 -10.80 -9.21 22.67
N HIS A 251 -11.76 -8.27 22.67
CA HIS A 251 -12.05 -7.35 23.77
C HIS A 251 -13.44 -7.62 24.37
N PRO A 252 -13.63 -8.76 25.07
CA PRO A 252 -14.95 -9.18 25.57
C PRO A 252 -15.45 -8.36 26.76
N SER A 253 -14.57 -7.68 27.48
CA SER A 253 -14.92 -6.82 28.61
C SER A 253 -13.87 -5.74 28.82
N LYS A 254 -14.26 -4.64 29.45
CA LYS A 254 -13.48 -3.39 29.56
C LYS A 254 -12.00 -3.55 29.94
N PHE A 255 -11.65 -4.51 30.79
CA PHE A 255 -10.28 -4.73 31.29
C PHE A 255 -9.75 -6.13 30.96
N GLU A 256 -10.13 -6.68 29.81
CA GLU A 256 -9.65 -7.94 29.29
C GLU A 256 -9.41 -7.83 27.78
N PHE A 257 -8.22 -8.23 27.31
CA PHE A 257 -7.89 -8.27 25.89
C PHE A 257 -7.06 -9.50 25.53
N VAL A 258 -7.44 -10.21 24.47
CA VAL A 258 -6.62 -11.28 23.89
C VAL A 258 -5.45 -10.63 23.15
N ALA A 259 -4.22 -10.93 23.57
CA ALA A 259 -2.99 -10.39 22.99
C ALA A 259 -2.32 -11.35 22.01
N GLN A 260 -2.63 -12.66 22.09
CA GLN A 260 -2.09 -13.67 21.19
C GLN A 260 -3.03 -14.87 21.05
N VAL A 261 -3.09 -15.46 19.85
CA VAL A 261 -3.68 -16.80 19.64
C VAL A 261 -2.65 -17.71 18.99
N GLY A 262 -2.40 -18.85 19.62
CA GLY A 262 -1.35 -19.80 19.24
C GLY A 262 -0.14 -19.77 20.18
N ASP A 263 0.49 -20.93 20.37
CA ASP A 263 1.80 -21.05 21.01
C ASP A 263 2.88 -20.99 19.94
N THR A 264 3.94 -20.21 20.19
CA THR A 264 4.97 -19.93 19.17
C THR A 264 5.68 -21.21 18.72
N GLU A 265 6.15 -22.02 19.67
CA GLU A 265 6.91 -23.23 19.35
C GLU A 265 6.07 -24.27 18.56
N PRO A 266 4.86 -24.69 18.98
CA PRO A 266 4.04 -25.61 18.19
C PRO A 266 3.62 -25.09 16.82
N ASP A 267 3.34 -23.79 16.68
CA ASP A 267 3.04 -23.17 15.40
C ASP A 267 4.27 -23.21 14.48
N HIS A 268 5.44 -22.84 15.01
CA HIS A 268 6.67 -22.77 14.25
C HIS A 268 7.24 -24.13 13.88
N GLN A 269 6.96 -25.18 14.66
CA GLN A 269 7.29 -26.58 14.34
C GLN A 269 6.42 -27.18 13.21
N PHE A 270 5.33 -26.50 12.85
CA PHE A 270 4.48 -26.89 11.72
C PHE A 270 4.87 -26.11 10.45
N TRP A 271 4.98 -26.82 9.33
CA TRP A 271 5.03 -26.21 8.00
C TRP A 271 3.94 -26.83 7.14
N GLY A 272 2.91 -26.07 6.77
CA GLY A 272 1.78 -26.62 6.04
C GLY A 272 0.73 -25.57 5.72
N LYS A 273 -0.44 -26.03 5.28
CA LYS A 273 -1.57 -25.14 5.00
C LYS A 273 -2.25 -24.77 6.32
N PRO A 274 -2.77 -23.53 6.48
CA PRO A 274 -3.44 -23.13 7.71
C PRO A 274 -4.61 -24.03 8.11
N GLN A 275 -5.38 -24.52 7.14
CA GLN A 275 -6.52 -25.41 7.40
C GLN A 275 -6.13 -26.85 7.80
N ASP A 276 -4.86 -27.20 7.67
CA ASP A 276 -4.32 -28.52 8.02
C ASP A 276 -3.66 -28.50 9.42
N MET A 277 -3.69 -27.37 10.14
CA MET A 277 -3.20 -27.27 11.51
C MET A 277 -3.98 -28.19 12.46
N THR A 278 -3.25 -28.94 13.29
CA THR A 278 -3.83 -29.85 14.30
C THR A 278 -3.33 -29.58 15.72
N MET A 279 -2.35 -28.69 15.90
CA MET A 279 -1.84 -28.33 17.22
C MET A 279 -2.88 -27.51 18.00
N HIS A 280 -2.74 -27.53 19.33
CA HIS A 280 -3.50 -26.64 20.19
C HIS A 280 -3.11 -25.18 19.95
N ARG A 281 -4.09 -24.27 19.91
CA ARG A 281 -3.90 -22.84 19.63
C ARG A 281 -4.56 -21.99 20.73
N PRO A 282 -3.91 -21.84 21.89
CA PRO A 282 -4.52 -21.17 23.04
C PRO A 282 -4.69 -19.66 22.81
N ALA A 283 -5.72 -19.09 23.41
CA ALA A 283 -5.91 -17.64 23.51
C ALA A 283 -5.24 -17.11 24.78
N LYS A 284 -4.29 -16.18 24.62
CA LYS A 284 -3.53 -15.57 25.72
C LYS A 284 -4.01 -14.15 25.94
N LYS A 285 -4.41 -13.85 27.17
CA LYS A 285 -5.11 -12.60 27.51
C LYS A 285 -4.33 -11.79 28.54
N VAL A 286 -4.35 -10.48 28.37
CA VAL A 286 -4.01 -9.51 29.40
C VAL A 286 -5.29 -9.08 30.14
N THR A 287 -5.16 -8.84 31.43
CA THR A 287 -6.27 -8.47 32.32
C THR A 287 -5.83 -7.39 33.32
N ALA A 288 -6.74 -6.83 34.09
CA ALA A 288 -6.40 -5.90 35.19
C ALA A 288 -5.31 -6.43 36.16
N ASN A 289 -5.24 -7.74 36.41
CA ASN A 289 -4.24 -8.36 37.31
C ASN A 289 -2.96 -8.82 36.58
N GLN A 290 -3.00 -8.88 35.25
CA GLN A 290 -1.91 -9.29 34.37
C GLN A 290 -1.90 -8.31 33.18
N PRO A 291 -1.45 -7.07 33.39
CA PRO A 291 -1.63 -5.97 32.44
C PRO A 291 -0.73 -6.09 31.20
N GLY A 292 -1.11 -5.36 30.16
CA GLY A 292 -0.35 -5.19 28.92
C GLY A 292 -0.70 -3.86 28.25
N SER A 293 -0.17 -2.76 28.80
CA SER A 293 -0.43 -1.39 28.39
C SER A 293 0.03 -1.09 26.97
N ASP A 294 1.16 -1.64 26.57
CA ASP A 294 1.69 -1.59 25.19
C ASP A 294 0.64 -2.13 24.18
N VAL A 295 0.30 -3.41 24.27
CA VAL A 295 -0.62 -4.05 23.32
C VAL A 295 -2.03 -3.47 23.39
N THR A 296 -2.51 -3.08 24.57
CA THR A 296 -3.87 -2.51 24.73
C THR A 296 -3.96 -1.05 24.29
N ALA A 297 -2.92 -0.24 24.50
CA ALA A 297 -2.90 1.13 23.99
C ALA A 297 -2.67 1.17 22.48
N GLU A 298 -1.89 0.26 21.90
CA GLU A 298 -1.81 0.13 20.43
C GLU A 298 -3.14 -0.36 19.85
N ALA A 299 -3.81 -1.34 20.48
CA ALA A 299 -5.15 -1.75 20.07
C ALA A 299 -6.17 -0.60 20.18
N ALA A 300 -6.05 0.25 21.20
CA ALA A 300 -6.86 1.46 21.31
C ALA A 300 -6.58 2.45 20.17
N ALA A 301 -5.30 2.68 19.82
CA ALA A 301 -4.91 3.52 18.69
C ALA A 301 -5.47 2.98 17.37
N ALA A 302 -5.38 1.67 17.15
CA ALA A 302 -5.90 0.99 15.97
C ALA A 302 -7.42 1.18 15.82
N MET A 303 -8.17 0.93 16.89
CA MET A 303 -9.62 1.11 16.90
C MET A 303 -10.04 2.58 16.75
N ALA A 304 -9.31 3.51 17.38
CA ALA A 304 -9.56 4.94 17.24
C ALA A 304 -9.29 5.43 15.80
N ALA A 305 -8.16 5.08 15.20
CA ALA A 305 -7.81 5.43 13.83
C ALA A 305 -8.80 4.82 12.83
N ALA A 306 -9.13 3.53 12.98
CA ALA A 306 -10.12 2.86 12.13
C ALA A 306 -11.51 3.52 12.26
N SER A 307 -11.91 3.97 13.45
CA SER A 307 -13.19 4.68 13.64
C SER A 307 -13.30 5.95 12.78
N ILE A 308 -12.20 6.67 12.57
CA ILE A 308 -12.17 7.83 11.67
C ILE A 308 -12.39 7.37 10.23
N VAL A 309 -11.67 6.35 9.78
CA VAL A 309 -11.82 5.78 8.43
C VAL A 309 -13.28 5.38 8.17
N PHE A 310 -13.89 4.59 9.05
CA PHE A 310 -15.27 4.15 8.83
C PHE A 310 -16.29 5.29 8.92
N ARG A 311 -16.08 6.26 9.80
CA ARG A 311 -16.98 7.43 9.91
C ARG A 311 -16.95 8.28 8.65
N GLU A 312 -15.76 8.60 8.14
CA GLU A 312 -15.57 9.43 6.94
C GLU A 312 -16.01 8.73 5.65
N ASN A 313 -16.28 7.43 5.71
CA ASN A 313 -16.66 6.61 4.57
C ASN A 313 -18.02 5.92 4.78
N GLY A 314 -18.94 6.60 5.48
CA GLY A 314 -20.36 6.26 5.48
C GLY A 314 -20.80 5.17 6.45
N ASN A 315 -19.93 4.75 7.39
CA ASN A 315 -20.22 3.72 8.39
C ASN A 315 -20.14 4.26 9.84
N PRO A 316 -20.91 5.30 10.21
CA PRO A 316 -20.81 5.93 11.53
C PRO A 316 -21.17 5.01 12.69
N GLY A 317 -22.14 4.10 12.52
CA GLY A 317 -22.52 3.16 13.59
C GLY A 317 -21.42 2.16 13.94
N TYR A 318 -20.72 1.63 12.94
CA TYR A 318 -19.54 0.79 13.18
C TYR A 318 -18.40 1.60 13.79
N ALA A 319 -18.19 2.84 13.31
CA ALA A 319 -17.22 3.74 13.92
C ALA A 319 -17.52 4.05 15.40
N ASP A 320 -18.79 4.18 15.80
CA ASP A 320 -19.18 4.34 17.21
C ASP A 320 -18.80 3.10 18.04
N THR A 321 -19.02 1.89 17.51
CA THR A 321 -18.58 0.64 18.14
C THR A 321 -17.07 0.62 18.33
N LEU A 322 -16.30 0.89 17.28
CA LEU A 322 -14.83 0.91 17.35
C LEU A 322 -14.33 1.94 18.37
N LEU A 323 -14.93 3.14 18.38
CA LEU A 323 -14.54 4.20 19.29
C LEU A 323 -14.84 3.85 20.75
N GLN A 324 -15.92 3.10 21.01
CA GLN A 324 -16.20 2.60 22.35
C GLN A 324 -15.11 1.62 22.82
N HIS A 325 -14.78 0.62 22.01
CA HIS A 325 -13.68 -0.30 22.32
C HIS A 325 -12.34 0.43 22.48
N ALA A 326 -12.07 1.45 21.67
CA ALA A 326 -10.85 2.26 21.77
C ALA A 326 -10.73 2.96 23.13
N ARG A 327 -11.82 3.57 23.61
CA ARG A 327 -11.86 4.25 24.92
C ARG A 327 -11.62 3.26 26.07
N ASP A 328 -12.31 2.12 26.01
CA ASP A 328 -12.22 1.08 27.04
C ASP A 328 -10.81 0.45 27.08
N LEU A 329 -10.23 0.12 25.92
CA LEU A 329 -8.86 -0.40 25.82
C LEU A 329 -7.82 0.60 26.31
N TYR A 330 -7.98 1.89 26.02
CA TYR A 330 -7.05 2.90 26.50
C TYR A 330 -7.17 3.13 28.01
N GLU A 331 -8.41 3.13 28.54
CA GLU A 331 -8.62 3.18 29.99
C GLU A 331 -7.99 1.97 30.67
N PHE A 332 -8.10 0.78 30.08
CA PHE A 332 -7.40 -0.41 30.55
C PHE A 332 -5.88 -0.18 30.59
N ALA A 333 -5.29 0.20 29.46
CA ALA A 333 -3.86 0.41 29.32
C ALA A 333 -3.28 1.39 30.34
N ASP A 334 -3.97 2.52 30.56
CA ASP A 334 -3.49 3.60 31.41
C ASP A 334 -3.77 3.36 32.91
N THR A 335 -4.84 2.63 33.24
CA THR A 335 -5.20 2.31 34.63
C THR A 335 -4.36 1.16 35.18
N TYR A 336 -4.15 0.11 34.38
CA TYR A 336 -3.44 -1.10 34.79
C TYR A 336 -2.15 -1.24 34.00
N ARG A 337 -1.05 -0.75 34.58
CA ARG A 337 0.22 -0.61 33.87
C ARG A 337 1.10 -1.85 33.93
N GLY A 338 1.62 -2.25 32.77
CA GLY A 338 2.64 -3.29 32.62
C GLY A 338 2.82 -3.69 31.17
N GLU A 339 3.94 -4.31 30.83
CA GLU A 339 4.24 -4.76 29.46
C GLU A 339 3.67 -6.17 29.22
N TYR A 340 3.06 -6.40 28.05
CA TYR A 340 2.33 -7.64 27.80
C TYR A 340 3.22 -8.88 27.75
N GLN A 341 4.52 -8.76 27.44
CA GLN A 341 5.44 -9.92 27.45
C GLN A 341 5.64 -10.52 28.84
N ASN A 342 5.32 -9.77 29.89
CA ASN A 342 5.34 -10.27 31.27
C ASN A 342 4.12 -11.17 31.57
N VAL A 343 3.21 -11.32 30.60
CA VAL A 343 2.03 -12.19 30.66
C VAL A 343 2.07 -13.22 29.53
N VAL A 344 2.41 -12.78 28.32
CA VAL A 344 2.55 -13.59 27.10
C VAL A 344 4.03 -13.87 26.84
N HIS A 345 4.60 -14.83 27.58
CA HIS A 345 6.05 -15.02 27.65
C HIS A 345 6.71 -15.59 26.40
N ASP A 346 5.96 -16.26 25.52
CA ASP A 346 6.48 -16.88 24.29
C ASP A 346 6.21 -16.03 23.05
N THR A 347 5.74 -14.80 23.18
CA THR A 347 5.55 -13.91 22.03
C THR A 347 6.88 -13.68 21.29
N PRO A 348 6.91 -13.77 19.95
CA PRO A 348 8.10 -13.38 19.18
C PRO A 348 8.24 -11.86 19.03
N TYR A 349 7.29 -11.07 19.56
CA TYR A 349 7.27 -9.61 19.52
C TYR A 349 7.32 -8.99 20.93
N PRO A 350 8.32 -9.31 21.78
CA PRO A 350 8.43 -8.68 23.09
C PRO A 350 8.58 -7.17 22.92
N SER A 351 7.91 -6.38 23.77
CA SER A 351 8.09 -4.93 23.79
C SER A 351 9.49 -4.58 24.30
N PHE A 352 10.29 -3.87 23.50
CA PHE A 352 11.59 -3.35 23.92
C PHE A 352 11.51 -1.85 24.26
N GLY A 353 10.63 -1.11 23.58
CA GLY A 353 10.33 0.30 23.86
C GLY A 353 9.59 0.53 25.18
N GLY A 354 8.95 -0.52 25.71
CA GLY A 354 8.08 -0.45 26.88
C GLY A 354 6.65 -0.06 26.48
N MET A 355 5.93 0.62 27.38
CA MET A 355 4.52 1.03 27.18
C MET A 355 4.32 2.53 27.00
N ASN A 356 5.37 3.33 27.24
CA ASN A 356 5.21 4.76 27.46
C ASN A 356 4.81 5.48 26.17
N ASP A 357 5.41 5.12 25.05
CA ASP A 357 5.08 5.67 23.74
C ASP A 357 3.72 5.19 23.24
N GLU A 358 3.30 3.94 23.49
CA GLU A 358 1.93 3.49 23.18
C GLU A 358 0.88 4.27 23.98
N LEU A 359 1.14 4.59 25.26
CA LEU A 359 0.23 5.41 26.06
C LEU A 359 0.07 6.83 25.49
N VAL A 360 1.14 7.41 24.93
CA VAL A 360 1.07 8.73 24.29
C VAL A 360 0.36 8.62 22.94
N TRP A 361 0.72 7.62 22.15
CA TRP A 361 0.17 7.30 20.84
C TRP A 361 -1.33 7.05 20.88
N GLY A 362 -1.79 6.19 21.80
CA GLY A 362 -3.20 5.88 22.02
C GLY A 362 -4.02 7.11 22.42
N ALA A 363 -3.51 7.96 23.31
CA ALA A 363 -4.18 9.22 23.66
C ALA A 363 -4.22 10.19 22.47
N ALA A 364 -3.14 10.30 21.70
CA ALA A 364 -3.10 11.17 20.53
C ALA A 364 -4.13 10.75 19.46
N TRP A 365 -4.28 9.44 19.21
CA TRP A 365 -5.29 8.91 18.30
C TRP A 365 -6.72 9.02 18.82
N LEU A 366 -6.94 8.79 20.12
CA LEU A 366 -8.24 9.02 20.74
C LEU A 366 -8.64 10.49 20.67
N HIS A 367 -7.71 11.42 20.90
CA HIS A 367 -7.98 12.84 20.67
C HIS A 367 -8.36 13.09 19.22
N ARG A 368 -7.59 12.56 18.26
CA ARG A 368 -7.88 12.72 16.83
C ARG A 368 -9.28 12.21 16.45
N ALA A 369 -9.70 11.08 17.02
CA ALA A 369 -11.01 10.46 16.73
C ALA A 369 -12.19 11.13 17.46
N THR A 370 -11.96 11.69 18.66
CA THR A 370 -13.04 12.22 19.53
C THR A 370 -13.14 13.74 19.57
N GLN A 371 -12.04 14.44 19.27
CA GLN A 371 -11.84 15.87 19.54
C GLN A 371 -11.96 16.23 21.03
N ASP A 372 -11.87 15.25 21.94
CA ASP A 372 -11.89 15.48 23.39
C ASP A 372 -10.51 16.00 23.84
N GLY A 373 -10.51 17.19 24.44
CA GLY A 373 -9.29 17.85 24.91
C GLY A 373 -8.61 17.15 26.09
N SER A 374 -9.29 16.26 26.80
CA SER A 374 -8.68 15.48 27.88
C SER A 374 -7.63 14.49 27.37
N TYR A 375 -7.89 13.84 26.23
CA TYR A 375 -6.91 12.97 25.57
C TYR A 375 -5.72 13.76 25.03
N LEU A 376 -5.94 14.94 24.43
CA LEU A 376 -4.83 15.81 24.01
C LEU A 376 -3.96 16.21 25.19
N SER A 377 -4.57 16.72 26.26
CA SER A 377 -3.86 17.13 27.47
C SER A 377 -3.03 15.98 28.05
N LYS A 378 -3.59 14.76 28.05
CA LYS A 378 -2.89 13.55 28.49
C LYS A 378 -1.72 13.20 27.59
N ALA A 379 -1.92 13.20 26.27
CA ALA A 379 -0.86 12.92 25.30
C ALA A 379 0.30 13.92 25.44
N GLU A 380 0.03 15.22 25.51
CA GLU A 380 1.10 16.22 25.69
C GLU A 380 1.82 16.05 27.04
N SER A 381 1.09 15.76 28.12
CA SER A 381 1.68 15.51 29.44
C SER A 381 2.59 14.29 29.45
N TYR A 382 2.15 13.18 28.84
CA TYR A 382 2.93 11.94 28.78
C TYR A 382 4.10 12.05 27.82
N TYR A 383 3.94 12.79 26.71
CA TYR A 383 5.03 13.11 25.80
C TYR A 383 6.22 13.74 26.55
N ASP A 384 5.92 14.71 27.42
CA ASP A 384 6.91 15.44 28.19
C ASP A 384 7.47 14.60 29.35
N GLN A 385 6.58 13.88 30.05
CA GLN A 385 6.95 13.03 31.17
C GLN A 385 7.88 11.89 30.76
N TYR A 386 7.64 11.27 29.60
CA TYR A 386 8.35 10.09 29.14
C TYR A 386 9.45 10.38 28.12
N GLY A 387 9.65 11.64 27.73
CA GLY A 387 10.76 12.02 26.84
C GLY A 387 10.59 11.54 25.40
N ILE A 388 9.38 11.63 24.86
CA ILE A 388 9.00 11.11 23.53
C ILE A 388 9.62 11.91 22.35
N SER A 389 10.37 12.98 22.63
CA SER A 389 11.00 13.85 21.62
C SER A 389 12.11 13.18 20.77
N SER A 390 12.40 11.90 21.01
CA SER A 390 13.32 11.09 20.20
C SER A 390 12.90 9.62 20.28
N GLY A 391 12.92 8.88 19.18
CA GLY A 391 12.62 7.44 19.16
C GLY A 391 12.14 6.95 17.79
N GLY A 392 12.14 5.64 17.58
CA GLY A 392 11.88 4.99 16.30
C GLY A 392 10.46 5.12 15.74
N PHE A 393 10.21 4.32 14.70
CA PHE A 393 8.86 4.02 14.21
C PHE A 393 8.79 2.60 13.66
N SER A 394 8.14 1.74 14.42
CA SER A 394 7.94 0.32 14.11
C SER A 394 6.73 -0.18 14.88
N TRP A 395 6.47 -1.49 14.87
CA TRP A 395 5.45 -2.08 15.74
C TRP A 395 5.75 -1.91 17.24
N ASP A 396 7.01 -1.67 17.61
CA ASP A 396 7.47 -1.53 19.00
C ASP A 396 7.71 -0.07 19.42
N GLU A 397 7.79 0.84 18.45
CA GLU A 397 8.18 2.24 18.69
C GLU A 397 7.22 3.21 18.01
N LYS A 398 6.62 4.14 18.76
CA LYS A 398 5.61 5.12 18.28
C LYS A 398 6.01 6.57 18.43
N GLN A 399 7.22 6.85 18.92
CA GLN A 399 7.62 8.20 19.31
C GLN A 399 7.55 9.18 18.14
N SER A 400 8.18 8.85 17.02
CA SER A 400 8.22 9.75 15.86
C SER A 400 6.88 9.84 15.11
N GLY A 401 6.07 8.78 15.14
CA GLY A 401 4.67 8.85 14.68
C GLY A 401 3.84 9.83 15.53
N THR A 402 4.00 9.76 16.85
CA THR A 402 3.30 10.62 17.82
C THR A 402 3.62 12.10 17.61
N MET A 403 4.88 12.44 17.24
CA MET A 403 5.26 13.82 16.90
C MET A 403 4.35 14.41 15.81
N LEU A 404 4.09 13.64 14.75
CA LEU A 404 3.25 14.10 13.63
C LEU A 404 1.77 14.18 14.00
N VAL A 405 1.26 13.21 14.76
CA VAL A 405 -0.14 13.25 15.22
C VAL A 405 -0.39 14.45 16.14
N LEU A 406 0.52 14.72 17.07
CA LEU A 406 0.42 15.90 17.95
C LEU A 406 0.67 17.20 17.21
N TYR A 407 1.59 17.24 16.24
CA TYR A 407 1.77 18.42 15.40
C TYR A 407 0.49 18.74 14.62
N LYS A 408 -0.16 17.73 14.02
CA LYS A 408 -1.44 17.90 13.30
C LYS A 408 -2.56 18.46 14.21
N ALA A 409 -2.62 18.01 15.46
CA ALA A 409 -3.63 18.45 16.41
C ALA A 409 -3.39 19.88 16.97
N THR A 410 -2.13 20.29 17.10
CA THR A 410 -1.77 21.48 17.90
C THR A 410 -1.08 22.59 17.12
N ASN A 411 -0.47 22.26 15.97
CA ASN A 411 0.43 23.12 15.21
C ASN A 411 1.58 23.72 16.06
N LYS A 412 1.97 23.08 17.17
CA LYS A 412 3.07 23.55 18.02
C LYS A 412 4.43 23.28 17.36
N ASP A 413 5.28 24.30 17.29
CA ASP A 413 6.64 24.19 16.73
C ASP A 413 7.51 23.13 17.42
N LYS A 414 7.23 22.82 18.70
CA LYS A 414 7.90 21.75 19.43
C LYS A 414 7.87 20.43 18.67
N TYR A 415 6.68 19.91 18.37
CA TYR A 415 6.51 18.63 17.69
C TYR A 415 7.04 18.65 16.25
N LYS A 416 6.88 19.80 15.57
CA LYS A 416 7.49 20.04 14.25
C LYS A 416 9.02 19.95 14.29
N ASN A 417 9.65 20.59 15.28
CA ASN A 417 11.10 20.57 15.42
C ASN A 417 11.61 19.18 15.80
N ASP A 418 10.88 18.46 16.66
CA ASP A 418 11.21 17.09 17.06
C ASP A 418 11.22 16.15 15.84
N ILE A 419 10.17 16.18 14.99
CA ILE A 419 10.15 15.33 13.78
C ILE A 419 11.23 15.73 12.76
N ILE A 420 11.51 17.03 12.61
CA ILE A 420 12.61 17.50 11.76
C ILE A 420 13.95 16.98 12.26
N ASN A 421 14.19 17.05 13.58
CA ASN A 421 15.42 16.59 14.20
C ASN A 421 15.58 15.07 14.05
N TYR A 422 14.48 14.33 14.21
CA TYR A 422 14.45 12.88 14.06
C TYR A 422 14.71 12.41 12.62
N LEU A 423 14.09 13.05 11.62
CA LEU A 423 14.26 12.67 10.21
C LEU A 423 15.59 13.16 9.62
N ARG A 424 16.24 14.17 10.21
CA ARG A 424 17.52 14.70 9.73
C ARG A 424 18.60 13.62 9.51
N PRO A 425 18.95 12.75 10.48
CA PRO A 425 19.96 11.72 10.27
C PRO A 425 19.56 10.69 9.19
N LYS A 426 18.26 10.52 8.96
CA LYS A 426 17.69 9.56 8.00
C LYS A 426 17.75 10.04 6.57
N MET A 427 17.91 11.34 6.33
CA MET A 427 18.06 11.87 4.98
C MET A 427 19.39 11.41 4.36
N PRO A 428 19.50 11.33 3.02
CA PRO A 428 20.77 11.02 2.37
C PRO A 428 21.88 11.99 2.80
N GLY A 429 22.97 11.45 3.32
CA GLY A 429 24.08 12.24 3.90
C GLY A 429 23.81 12.80 5.31
N GLY A 430 22.70 12.42 5.95
CA GLY A 430 22.28 12.91 7.27
C GLY A 430 22.99 12.25 8.46
N GLY A 431 23.47 11.02 8.32
CA GLY A 431 24.26 10.32 9.34
C GLY A 431 23.91 8.84 9.51
N ASP A 432 22.66 8.44 9.24
CA ASP A 432 22.26 7.03 9.28
C ASP A 432 22.88 6.24 8.13
N THR A 433 22.99 4.92 8.30
CA THR A 433 23.60 4.03 7.31
C THR A 433 22.72 3.92 6.07
N TYR A 434 23.37 3.98 4.91
CA TYR A 434 22.77 3.73 3.61
C TYR A 434 23.53 2.59 2.91
N THR A 435 22.80 1.73 2.22
CA THR A 435 23.41 0.74 1.34
C THR A 435 24.09 1.42 0.14
N PRO A 436 25.07 0.78 -0.53
CA PRO A 436 25.70 1.31 -1.74
C PRO A 436 24.73 1.78 -2.84
N LYS A 437 23.56 1.15 -2.97
CA LYS A 437 22.51 1.52 -3.93
C LYS A 437 21.45 2.48 -3.37
N GLY A 438 21.62 2.97 -2.15
CA GLY A 438 20.88 4.13 -1.63
C GLY A 438 19.63 3.82 -0.81
N MET A 439 19.51 2.62 -0.23
CA MET A 439 18.47 2.34 0.76
C MET A 439 18.94 2.75 2.15
N LEU A 440 18.11 3.49 2.89
CA LEU A 440 18.26 3.69 4.33
C LEU A 440 18.22 2.32 5.03
N TRP A 441 19.31 1.95 5.68
CA TRP A 441 19.47 0.64 6.32
C TRP A 441 19.65 0.81 7.83
N LEU A 442 18.68 0.36 8.61
CA LEU A 442 18.66 0.56 10.07
C LEU A 442 18.78 -0.74 10.87
N ASN A 443 18.31 -1.84 10.31
CA ASN A 443 18.27 -3.15 10.97
C ASN A 443 18.34 -4.24 9.90
N GLU A 444 18.94 -5.38 10.23
CA GLU A 444 18.93 -6.57 9.38
C GLU A 444 17.56 -7.25 9.33
N TRP A 445 16.75 -7.10 10.38
CA TRP A 445 15.38 -7.59 10.46
C TRP A 445 14.41 -6.57 9.86
N GLY A 446 13.87 -6.88 8.69
CA GLY A 446 12.93 -5.98 8.00
C GLY A 446 13.58 -4.67 7.58
N SER A 447 14.75 -4.73 6.92
CA SER A 447 15.44 -3.55 6.40
C SER A 447 14.56 -2.71 5.47
N CYS A 448 13.80 -3.35 4.57
CA CYS A 448 12.81 -2.69 3.74
C CYS A 448 11.65 -2.10 4.56
N ARG A 449 11.12 -2.83 5.55
CA ARG A 449 10.09 -2.32 6.48
C ARG A 449 10.53 -1.03 7.16
N HIS A 450 11.73 -1.01 7.71
CA HIS A 450 12.25 0.19 8.37
C HIS A 450 12.40 1.34 7.38
N SER A 451 12.98 1.12 6.20
CA SER A 451 13.08 2.16 5.18
C SER A 451 11.71 2.73 4.80
N ALA A 452 10.71 1.86 4.60
CA ALA A 452 9.34 2.25 4.24
C ALA A 452 8.64 3.03 5.35
N ASN A 453 8.79 2.61 6.61
CA ASN A 453 8.22 3.30 7.77
C ASN A 453 8.71 4.74 7.88
N HIS A 454 10.00 4.97 7.64
CA HIS A 454 10.55 6.33 7.73
C HIS A 454 10.24 7.17 6.49
N ALA A 455 10.16 6.55 5.31
CA ALA A 455 9.63 7.19 4.10
C ALA A 455 8.17 7.63 4.32
N PHE A 456 7.37 6.82 5.01
CA PHE A 456 5.97 7.14 5.34
C PHE A 456 5.87 8.36 6.25
N LEU A 457 6.64 8.41 7.34
CA LEU A 457 6.70 9.58 8.22
C LEU A 457 7.13 10.84 7.46
N ALA A 458 8.13 10.72 6.57
CA ALA A 458 8.58 11.84 5.74
C ALA A 458 7.46 12.34 4.81
N LEU A 459 6.69 11.44 4.18
CA LEU A 459 5.55 11.81 3.33
C LEU A 459 4.41 12.44 4.13
N VAL A 460 4.09 11.93 5.31
CA VAL A 460 3.09 12.56 6.20
C VAL A 460 3.55 13.95 6.63
N ALA A 461 4.83 14.12 6.98
CA ALA A 461 5.41 15.43 7.31
C ALA A 461 5.37 16.40 6.11
N ALA A 462 5.68 15.91 4.90
CA ALA A 462 5.61 16.69 3.67
C ALA A 462 4.18 17.14 3.35
N ASP A 463 3.18 16.28 3.57
CA ASP A 463 1.76 16.62 3.43
C ASP A 463 1.32 17.73 4.40
N MET A 464 2.00 17.84 5.54
CA MET A 464 1.83 18.93 6.51
C MET A 464 2.70 20.17 6.21
N GLY A 465 3.40 20.21 5.08
CA GLY A 465 4.22 21.36 4.66
C GLY A 465 5.63 21.41 5.27
N ILE A 466 6.11 20.32 5.87
CA ILE A 466 7.45 20.24 6.47
C ILE A 466 8.44 19.69 5.44
N ASN A 467 9.50 20.44 5.14
CA ASN A 467 10.62 20.04 4.26
C ASN A 467 10.18 19.30 2.98
N VAL A 468 9.12 19.80 2.34
CA VAL A 468 8.30 19.10 1.34
C VAL A 468 9.14 18.40 0.27
N ASP A 469 9.99 19.13 -0.44
CA ASP A 469 10.75 18.57 -1.57
C ASP A 469 11.79 17.54 -1.12
N GLN A 470 12.47 17.78 0.01
CA GLN A 470 13.46 16.87 0.56
C GLN A 470 12.81 15.55 0.99
N TYR A 471 11.69 15.63 1.71
CA TYR A 471 10.99 14.47 2.22
C TYR A 471 10.29 13.65 1.12
N LYS A 472 9.70 14.33 0.13
CA LYS A 472 9.18 13.67 -1.08
C LYS A 472 10.30 12.95 -1.85
N GLY A 473 11.44 13.61 -2.06
CA GLY A 473 12.58 13.02 -2.77
C GLY A 473 13.18 11.81 -2.04
N PHE A 474 13.37 11.92 -0.72
CA PHE A 474 13.82 10.80 0.11
C PHE A 474 12.85 9.62 0.03
N ALA A 475 11.56 9.84 0.24
CA ALA A 475 10.59 8.76 0.23
C ALA A 475 10.46 8.09 -1.14
N ALA A 476 10.46 8.87 -2.23
CA ALA A 476 10.46 8.33 -3.59
C ALA A 476 11.69 7.45 -3.84
N GLN A 477 12.89 7.86 -3.38
CA GLN A 477 14.10 7.02 -3.49
C GLN A 477 13.94 5.68 -2.76
N GLN A 478 13.42 5.70 -1.53
CA GLN A 478 13.28 4.49 -0.72
C GLN A 478 12.25 3.51 -1.31
N ILE A 479 11.11 4.01 -1.76
CA ILE A 479 10.09 3.16 -2.36
C ILE A 479 10.52 2.67 -3.74
N ASN A 480 11.13 3.51 -4.56
CA ASN A 480 11.64 3.09 -5.87
C ASN A 480 12.75 2.04 -5.75
N TYR A 481 13.57 2.08 -4.69
CA TYR A 481 14.50 1.00 -4.36
C TYR A 481 13.78 -0.34 -4.24
N MET A 482 12.71 -0.38 -3.43
CA MET A 482 11.90 -1.59 -3.20
C MET A 482 11.14 -2.04 -4.46
N LEU A 483 10.75 -1.10 -5.32
CA LEU A 483 10.03 -1.40 -6.55
C LEU A 483 10.94 -1.84 -7.70
N GLY A 484 12.24 -1.47 -7.70
CA GLY A 484 13.18 -1.98 -8.70
C GLY A 484 14.52 -1.26 -8.89
N ASP A 485 14.74 -0.06 -8.32
CA ASP A 485 15.92 0.76 -8.65
C ASP A 485 17.25 0.10 -8.26
N ALA A 486 17.21 -0.86 -7.32
CA ALA A 486 18.35 -1.68 -6.93
C ALA A 486 18.72 -2.78 -7.94
N GLY A 487 18.00 -2.88 -9.07
CA GLY A 487 18.17 -3.89 -10.12
C GLY A 487 17.18 -5.05 -10.04
N ARG A 488 16.39 -5.13 -8.97
CA ARG A 488 15.26 -6.06 -8.81
C ARG A 488 14.23 -5.49 -7.83
N SER A 489 13.00 -5.98 -7.90
CA SER A 489 11.96 -5.68 -6.92
C SER A 489 12.17 -6.48 -5.63
N MET A 490 11.74 -5.90 -4.52
CA MET A 490 11.60 -6.53 -3.20
C MET A 490 10.12 -6.84 -2.87
N VAL A 491 9.22 -6.65 -3.85
CA VAL A 491 7.79 -6.87 -3.69
C VAL A 491 7.38 -8.10 -4.48
N VAL A 492 6.89 -9.13 -3.79
CA VAL A 492 6.48 -10.40 -4.41
C VAL A 492 5.42 -10.14 -5.49
N GLY A 493 5.63 -10.70 -6.67
CA GLY A 493 4.68 -10.58 -7.80
C GLY A 493 4.65 -9.21 -8.50
N TYR A 494 5.62 -8.32 -8.22
CA TYR A 494 5.70 -7.00 -8.83
C TYR A 494 7.07 -6.72 -9.48
N GLY A 495 7.08 -6.02 -10.61
CA GLY A 495 8.31 -5.48 -11.21
C GLY A 495 9.29 -6.53 -11.73
N ASN A 496 10.57 -6.14 -11.79
CA ASN A 496 11.64 -6.96 -12.36
C ASN A 496 12.25 -7.92 -11.32
N ASN A 497 12.32 -9.22 -11.65
CA ASN A 497 12.96 -10.26 -10.82
C ASN A 497 12.55 -10.22 -9.32
N PRO A 498 11.23 -10.21 -9.01
CA PRO A 498 10.76 -10.18 -7.62
C PRO A 498 11.14 -11.45 -6.85
N PRO A 499 11.07 -11.42 -5.51
CA PRO A 499 11.19 -12.61 -4.68
C PRO A 499 10.12 -13.65 -5.08
N VAL A 500 10.53 -14.91 -5.19
CA VAL A 500 9.61 -16.03 -5.49
C VAL A 500 9.63 -17.11 -4.42
N ARG A 501 10.48 -16.97 -3.40
CA ARG A 501 10.58 -17.86 -2.24
C ARG A 501 10.46 -17.10 -0.91
N PRO A 502 9.42 -16.25 -0.71
CA PRO A 502 9.21 -15.66 0.60
C PRO A 502 9.01 -16.77 1.66
N HIS A 503 9.53 -16.54 2.87
CA HIS A 503 9.38 -17.42 4.02
C HIS A 503 7.92 -17.40 4.50
N HIS A 504 7.05 -18.12 3.79
CA HIS A 504 5.61 -18.06 4.03
C HIS A 504 4.93 -19.41 3.73
N ARG A 505 4.38 -20.04 4.79
CA ARG A 505 3.84 -21.41 4.78
C ARG A 505 2.75 -21.60 3.73
N ALA A 506 1.66 -20.84 3.83
CA ALA A 506 0.49 -21.06 2.98
C ALA A 506 0.78 -20.84 1.48
N ALA A 507 1.59 -19.82 1.17
CA ALA A 507 2.02 -19.53 -0.20
C ALA A 507 2.93 -20.64 -0.77
N THR A 508 3.78 -21.23 0.07
CA THR A 508 4.66 -22.34 -0.33
C THR A 508 3.87 -23.60 -0.71
N CYS A 509 2.72 -23.83 -0.08
CA CYS A 509 1.94 -25.05 -0.26
C CYS A 509 1.15 -25.12 -1.57
N PRO A 510 1.14 -26.24 -2.30
CA PRO A 510 0.27 -26.40 -3.46
C PRO A 510 -1.20 -26.43 -3.03
N VAL A 511 -2.09 -25.88 -3.87
CA VAL A 511 -3.54 -25.87 -3.61
C VAL A 511 -4.06 -27.29 -3.36
N HIS A 512 -3.66 -28.23 -4.22
CA HIS A 512 -3.94 -29.66 -4.09
C HIS A 512 -2.66 -30.43 -3.82
N GLY A 513 -2.72 -31.41 -2.91
CA GLY A 513 -1.58 -32.22 -2.51
C GLY A 513 -1.09 -31.92 -1.09
N HIS A 514 -0.09 -32.69 -0.67
CA HIS A 514 0.53 -32.61 0.65
C HIS A 514 1.41 -31.36 0.77
N CYS A 515 1.50 -30.78 1.97
CA CYS A 515 2.43 -29.70 2.28
C CYS A 515 3.04 -29.94 3.65
N ASP A 516 4.36 -29.96 3.71
CA ASP A 516 5.15 -30.28 4.90
C ASP A 516 6.55 -29.63 4.82
N TRP A 517 7.44 -30.02 5.72
CA TRP A 517 8.84 -29.61 5.71
C TRP A 517 9.62 -30.04 4.44
N ASN A 518 9.17 -31.05 3.68
CA ASN A 518 9.77 -31.33 2.37
C ASN A 518 9.40 -30.25 1.35
N THR A 519 8.18 -29.71 1.44
CA THR A 519 7.73 -28.58 0.62
C THR A 519 8.52 -27.31 0.96
N TYR A 520 8.77 -27.07 2.25
CA TYR A 520 9.68 -26.01 2.71
C TYR A 520 11.09 -26.15 2.11
N ASN A 521 11.67 -27.35 2.19
CA ASN A 521 13.03 -27.64 1.74
C ASN A 521 13.19 -27.68 0.21
N SER A 522 12.10 -27.61 -0.56
CA SER A 522 12.18 -27.55 -2.03
C SER A 522 12.85 -26.25 -2.49
N TRP A 523 13.74 -26.33 -3.47
CA TRP A 523 14.31 -25.13 -4.11
C TRP A 523 13.40 -24.51 -5.17
N ASP A 524 12.23 -25.07 -5.42
CA ASP A 524 11.25 -24.48 -6.32
C ASP A 524 10.72 -23.15 -5.76
N ALA A 525 10.19 -22.30 -6.64
CA ALA A 525 9.39 -21.15 -6.22
C ALA A 525 8.20 -21.61 -5.36
N ASN A 526 7.69 -20.72 -4.51
CA ASN A 526 6.45 -20.99 -3.78
C ASN A 526 5.32 -21.33 -4.76
N ALA A 527 4.51 -22.34 -4.43
CA ALA A 527 3.46 -22.82 -5.31
C ALA A 527 2.41 -21.75 -5.65
N ASN A 528 2.25 -20.74 -4.80
CA ASN A 528 1.39 -19.59 -5.02
C ASN A 528 2.20 -18.30 -4.86
N VAL A 529 1.95 -17.33 -5.74
CA VAL A 529 2.52 -15.98 -5.62
C VAL A 529 1.81 -15.26 -4.48
N LEU A 530 2.58 -14.81 -3.49
CA LEU A 530 2.10 -14.01 -2.37
C LEU A 530 2.08 -12.52 -2.76
N GLU A 531 1.15 -12.18 -3.66
CA GLU A 531 1.06 -10.87 -4.31
C GLU A 531 1.21 -9.71 -3.32
N GLY A 532 2.17 -8.82 -3.58
CA GLY A 532 2.36 -7.57 -2.85
C GLY A 532 3.11 -7.64 -1.54
N ALA A 533 3.51 -8.82 -1.08
CA ALA A 533 4.31 -8.94 0.14
C ALA A 533 5.67 -8.24 -0.03
N LEU A 534 5.99 -7.32 0.87
CA LEU A 534 7.31 -6.71 0.97
C LEU A 534 8.20 -7.64 1.80
N VAL A 535 9.27 -8.16 1.20
CA VAL A 535 10.21 -9.02 1.93
C VAL A 535 11.09 -8.20 2.87
N GLY A 536 11.74 -8.88 3.82
CA GLY A 536 12.64 -8.26 4.79
C GLY A 536 13.68 -7.34 4.16
N GLY A 537 14.25 -7.75 3.03
CA GLY A 537 15.12 -6.90 2.21
C GLY A 537 16.59 -7.32 2.27
N PRO A 538 17.48 -6.55 1.62
CA PRO A 538 18.91 -6.86 1.57
C PRO A 538 19.63 -6.54 2.89
N ASP A 539 20.87 -7.05 2.97
CA ASP A 539 21.85 -6.60 3.96
C ASP A 539 22.33 -5.16 3.69
N ALA A 540 23.21 -4.65 4.56
CA ALA A 540 23.75 -3.29 4.47
C ALA A 540 24.58 -3.01 3.19
N HIS A 541 24.87 -4.02 2.36
CA HIS A 541 25.68 -3.94 1.15
C HIS A 541 24.90 -4.28 -0.12
N ASP A 542 23.56 -4.25 -0.06
CA ASP A 542 22.65 -4.63 -1.15
C ASP A 542 22.70 -6.12 -1.54
N ASN A 543 23.30 -6.99 -0.71
CA ASN A 543 23.25 -8.43 -0.95
C ASN A 543 21.89 -8.96 -0.51
N TYR A 544 21.25 -9.70 -1.40
CA TYR A 544 19.98 -10.35 -1.14
C TYR A 544 19.97 -11.71 -1.82
N SER A 545 19.51 -12.73 -1.09
CA SER A 545 19.31 -14.09 -1.59
C SER A 545 17.81 -14.39 -1.55
N ASP A 546 17.22 -14.86 -2.65
CA ASP A 546 15.83 -15.35 -2.66
C ASP A 546 15.83 -16.82 -2.19
N ASP A 547 15.85 -17.00 -0.88
CA ASP A 547 15.96 -18.27 -0.18
C ASP A 547 14.92 -18.32 0.93
N ARG A 548 13.99 -19.28 0.84
CA ARG A 548 12.90 -19.48 1.78
C ARG A 548 13.39 -19.68 3.21
N SER A 549 14.57 -20.27 3.41
CA SER A 549 15.12 -20.51 4.74
C SER A 549 15.79 -19.28 5.36
N ASN A 550 16.12 -18.27 4.54
CA ASN A 550 16.68 -17.03 5.01
C ASN A 550 15.56 -16.06 5.43
N PHE A 551 15.03 -16.27 6.64
CA PHE A 551 13.98 -15.42 7.21
C PHE A 551 14.43 -13.96 7.40
N HIS A 552 15.72 -13.64 7.52
CA HIS A 552 16.14 -12.23 7.58
C HIS A 552 15.78 -11.45 6.30
N THR A 553 16.07 -12.04 5.15
CA THR A 553 15.87 -11.37 3.85
C THR A 553 14.52 -11.66 3.21
N ASN A 554 13.91 -12.82 3.49
CA ASN A 554 12.67 -13.31 2.86
C ASN A 554 11.47 -13.44 3.79
N GLU A 555 11.58 -13.07 5.07
CA GLU A 555 10.39 -12.88 5.89
C GLU A 555 9.48 -11.82 5.28
N VAL A 556 8.19 -12.04 5.47
CA VAL A 556 7.09 -11.15 5.10
C VAL A 556 6.17 -11.08 6.30
N ALA A 557 5.70 -9.89 6.66
CA ALA A 557 4.87 -9.68 7.84
C ALA A 557 3.86 -8.55 7.62
N VAL A 558 2.76 -8.59 8.38
CA VAL A 558 1.69 -7.58 8.29
C VAL A 558 2.22 -6.17 8.54
N ASP A 559 3.18 -6.02 9.45
CA ASP A 559 3.78 -4.72 9.79
C ASP A 559 4.79 -4.25 8.72
N TYR A 560 5.41 -5.17 7.97
CA TYR A 560 6.35 -4.84 6.89
C TYR A 560 5.67 -4.05 5.77
N ASN A 561 4.43 -4.43 5.44
CA ASN A 561 3.66 -3.78 4.40
C ASN A 561 2.97 -2.48 4.87
N ALA A 562 2.89 -2.19 6.17
CA ALA A 562 2.01 -1.13 6.69
C ALA A 562 2.46 0.27 6.24
N GLY A 563 3.68 0.67 6.60
CA GLY A 563 4.27 1.93 6.17
C GLY A 563 4.47 1.99 4.65
N PHE A 564 4.80 0.86 4.03
CA PHE A 564 4.96 0.72 2.58
C PHE A 564 3.67 1.06 1.82
N GLN A 565 2.53 0.48 2.22
CA GLN A 565 1.23 0.77 1.59
C GLN A 565 0.85 2.24 1.77
N GLY A 566 1.11 2.80 2.95
CA GLY A 566 0.93 4.23 3.21
C GLY A 566 1.75 5.11 2.27
N CYS A 567 3.01 4.73 1.99
CA CYS A 567 3.87 5.44 1.04
C CYS A 567 3.32 5.37 -0.39
N LEU A 568 2.86 4.21 -0.85
CA LEU A 568 2.30 4.05 -2.19
C LEU A 568 1.10 5.00 -2.38
N ALA A 569 0.18 5.04 -1.41
CA ALA A 569 -0.95 5.96 -1.43
C ALA A 569 -0.51 7.44 -1.39
N ALA A 570 0.45 7.78 -0.53
CA ALA A 570 0.99 9.13 -0.47
C ALA A 570 1.63 9.57 -1.79
N MET A 571 2.46 8.72 -2.42
CA MET A 571 3.11 9.01 -3.69
C MET A 571 2.08 9.18 -4.82
N ILE A 572 1.02 8.36 -4.86
CA ILE A 572 -0.11 8.54 -5.80
C ILE A 572 -0.76 9.91 -5.60
N LYS A 573 -1.10 10.27 -4.35
CA LYS A 573 -1.71 11.58 -4.03
C LYS A 573 -0.79 12.74 -4.45
N MET A 574 0.52 12.57 -4.28
CA MET A 574 1.52 13.62 -4.49
C MET A 574 2.09 13.69 -5.91
N GLY A 575 1.64 12.80 -6.81
CA GLY A 575 2.09 12.73 -8.21
C GLY A 575 3.58 12.41 -8.35
N LEU A 576 4.09 11.47 -7.54
CA LEU A 576 5.50 11.08 -7.46
C LEU A 576 5.86 9.90 -8.37
#